data_AF-A0A140GUN3-F1
#
_entry.id   AF-A0A140GUN3-F1
#
_cell.length_a   1.000
_cell.length_b   1.000
_cell.length_c   1.000
_cell.angle_alpha   90.00
_cell.angle_beta   90.00
_cell.angle_gamma   90.00
#
_symmetry.space_group_name_H-M   'P 1'
#
loop_
_entity.id
_entity.type
_entity.pdbx_description
1 polymer ?
#
loop_
_entity_poly.entity_id
_entity_poly.type
_entity_poly.pdbx_seq_one_letter_code
_entity_poly.pdbx_strand_id
1 'polypeptide(L)'
;MGGSDEDPPKPLDCAIIFAPVGALVPAALKAVRRGGRVVCGGIYMSAIPSFPYDLLWGERELVSVANLTRRDGVEFFDVVPKVGIATHTTGYSLTRANEALSDLRRGALQGAAVLVP
;
A
#
# COMPACT_ATOMS: atom_id res chain seq x y z
N MET A 1 9.55 -13.02 -4.17
CA MET A 1 8.23 -12.37 -4.16
C MET A 1 7.22 -13.47 -4.38
N GLY A 2 6.31 -13.68 -3.44
CA GLY A 2 5.16 -14.58 -3.61
C GLY A 2 3.91 -13.76 -3.94
N GLY A 3 2.93 -14.39 -4.56
CA GLY A 3 1.61 -13.77 -4.80
C GLY A 3 0.89 -13.45 -3.49
N SER A 4 -0.13 -12.58 -3.53
CA SER A 4 -0.98 -12.30 -2.36
C SER A 4 -1.72 -13.54 -1.84
N ASP A 5 -1.83 -14.56 -2.69
CA ASP A 5 -2.53 -15.82 -2.42
C ASP A 5 -1.57 -16.92 -1.95
N GLU A 6 -0.27 -16.63 -1.84
CA GLU A 6 0.75 -17.56 -1.41
C GLU A 6 1.14 -17.29 0.05
N ASP A 7 1.24 -18.36 0.85
CA ASP A 7 1.75 -18.24 2.21
C ASP A 7 3.24 -17.82 2.17
N PRO A 8 3.67 -16.82 2.96
CA PRO A 8 5.06 -16.42 2.99
C PRO A 8 5.93 -17.53 3.62
N PRO A 9 7.21 -17.63 3.24
CA PRO A 9 8.11 -18.68 3.74
C PRO A 9 8.36 -18.61 5.25
N LYS A 10 8.06 -17.47 5.88
CA LYS A 10 8.10 -17.24 7.33
C LYS A 10 6.96 -16.28 7.71
N PRO A 11 6.45 -16.36 8.95
CA PRO A 11 5.48 -15.38 9.45
C PRO A 11 6.01 -13.94 9.36
N LEU A 12 5.14 -13.01 8.96
CA LEU A 12 5.47 -11.60 8.80
C LEU A 12 5.32 -10.85 10.13
N ASP A 13 6.16 -9.83 10.36
CA ASP A 13 5.94 -8.86 11.43
C ASP A 13 4.75 -7.93 11.13
N CYS A 14 4.60 -7.57 9.85
CA CYS A 14 3.59 -6.63 9.39
C CYS A 14 3.18 -6.93 7.93
N ALA A 15 1.94 -6.64 7.58
CA ALA A 15 1.41 -6.66 6.22
C ALA A 15 0.71 -5.32 5.91
N ILE A 16 1.02 -4.73 4.75
CA ILE A 16 0.39 -3.49 4.27
C ILE A 16 -0.45 -3.82 3.03
N ILE A 17 -1.74 -3.49 3.07
CA ILE A 17 -2.70 -3.78 2.01
C ILE A 17 -3.08 -2.47 1.29
N PHE A 18 -2.65 -2.33 0.04
CA PHE A 18 -3.09 -1.25 -0.86
C PHE A 18 -4.12 -1.71 -1.88
N ALA A 19 -4.21 -3.01 -2.15
CA ALA A 19 -5.22 -3.54 -3.06
C ALA A 19 -6.63 -3.41 -2.41
N PRO A 20 -7.65 -2.98 -3.16
CA PRO A 20 -9.00 -2.71 -2.63
C PRO A 20 -9.82 -3.99 -2.40
N VAL A 21 -9.21 -5.06 -1.90
CA VAL A 21 -9.77 -6.40 -1.79
C VAL A 21 -9.83 -6.84 -0.33
N GLY A 22 -11.04 -6.83 0.26
CA GLY A 22 -11.25 -7.15 1.67
C GLY A 22 -10.88 -8.58 2.08
N ALA A 23 -10.91 -9.54 1.13
CA ALA A 23 -10.49 -10.92 1.37
C ALA A 23 -8.98 -11.06 1.70
N LEU A 24 -8.17 -10.04 1.40
CA LEU A 24 -6.76 -10.00 1.77
C LEU A 24 -6.55 -9.80 3.28
N VAL A 25 -7.56 -9.28 4.01
CA VAL A 25 -7.42 -9.01 5.45
C VAL A 25 -7.27 -10.31 6.25
N PRO A 26 -8.16 -11.33 6.14
CA PRO A 26 -7.96 -12.61 6.82
C PRO A 26 -6.68 -13.33 6.37
N ALA A 27 -6.34 -13.25 5.07
CA ALA A 27 -5.11 -13.84 4.55
C ALA A 27 -3.87 -13.21 5.20
N ALA A 28 -3.84 -11.88 5.32
CA ALA A 28 -2.78 -11.16 5.99
C ALA A 28 -2.71 -11.48 7.50
N LEU A 29 -3.86 -11.59 8.19
CA LEU A 29 -3.91 -11.98 9.61
C LEU A 29 -3.32 -13.38 9.86
N LYS A 30 -3.58 -14.33 8.93
CA LYS A 30 -2.97 -15.67 8.97
C LYS A 30 -1.45 -15.61 8.74
N ALA A 31 -1.00 -14.75 7.85
CA ALA A 31 0.41 -14.62 7.47
C ALA A 31 1.27 -13.89 8.52
N VAL A 32 0.69 -13.01 9.35
CA VAL A 32 1.44 -12.31 10.40
C VAL A 32 1.60 -13.17 11.66
N ARG A 33 2.76 -13.03 12.31
CA ARG A 33 3.02 -13.66 13.61
C ARG A 33 2.08 -13.12 14.69
N ARG A 34 2.04 -13.79 15.85
CA ARG A 34 1.47 -13.21 17.08
C ARG A 34 2.17 -11.88 17.39
N GLY A 35 1.41 -10.87 17.82
CA GLY A 35 1.91 -9.51 18.01
C GLY A 35 2.17 -8.76 16.70
N GLY A 36 1.79 -9.31 15.54
CA GLY A 36 1.99 -8.68 14.22
C GLY A 36 0.84 -7.76 13.82
N ARG A 37 1.04 -6.96 12.77
CA ARG A 37 0.09 -5.91 12.35
C ARG A 37 -0.36 -6.06 10.89
N VAL A 38 -1.64 -5.86 10.63
CA VAL A 38 -2.20 -5.69 9.29
C VAL A 38 -2.69 -4.24 9.14
N VAL A 39 -2.14 -3.53 8.15
CA VAL A 39 -2.43 -2.12 7.88
C VAL A 39 -3.14 -1.96 6.54
N CYS A 40 -4.38 -1.47 6.57
CA CYS A 40 -5.15 -1.15 5.37
C CYS A 40 -4.86 0.29 4.92
N GLY A 41 -4.20 0.45 3.77
CA GLY A 41 -3.83 1.74 3.18
C GLY A 41 -4.66 2.15 1.96
N GLY A 42 -5.65 1.35 1.56
CA GLY A 42 -6.58 1.69 0.47
C GLY A 42 -7.62 2.73 0.91
N ILE A 43 -7.87 3.74 0.07
CA ILE A 43 -8.92 4.75 0.29
C ILE A 43 -10.34 4.22 0.01
N TYR A 44 -10.44 3.02 -0.54
CA TYR A 44 -11.65 2.22 -0.65
C TYR A 44 -11.27 0.73 -0.66
N MET A 45 -12.17 -0.15 -0.22
CA MET A 45 -12.02 -1.60 -0.31
C MET A 45 -13.39 -2.28 -0.40
N SER A 46 -13.44 -3.49 -0.95
CA SER A 46 -14.61 -4.36 -0.79
C SER A 46 -14.84 -4.70 0.68
N ALA A 47 -16.03 -5.17 1.03
CA ALA A 47 -16.30 -5.65 2.38
C ALA A 47 -15.26 -6.70 2.82
N ILE A 48 -14.83 -6.61 4.08
CA ILE A 48 -13.99 -7.62 4.71
C ILE A 48 -14.92 -8.81 5.03
N PRO A 49 -14.65 -10.02 4.51
CA PRO A 49 -15.47 -11.18 4.82
C PRO A 49 -15.34 -11.55 6.30
N SER A 50 -16.29 -12.31 6.83
CA SER A 50 -16.15 -12.87 8.17
C SER A 50 -14.92 -13.80 8.24
N PHE A 51 -14.29 -13.83 9.41
CA PHE A 51 -13.13 -14.68 9.67
C PHE A 51 -13.15 -15.15 11.13
N PRO A 52 -12.54 -16.31 11.42
CA PRO A 52 -12.53 -16.83 12.77
C PRO A 52 -11.64 -15.97 13.69
N TYR A 53 -12.06 -15.82 14.94
CA TYR A 53 -11.40 -14.92 15.90
C TYR A 53 -9.94 -15.32 16.21
N ASP A 54 -9.59 -16.60 16.03
CA ASP A 54 -8.23 -17.12 16.19
C ASP A 54 -7.20 -16.45 15.25
N LEU A 55 -7.64 -15.94 14.10
CA LEU A 55 -6.79 -15.15 13.20
C LEU A 55 -6.42 -13.79 13.79
N LEU A 56 -7.27 -13.20 14.63
CA LEU A 56 -6.99 -11.95 15.35
C LEU A 56 -6.34 -12.19 16.71
N TRP A 57 -6.61 -13.34 17.33
CA TRP A 57 -6.06 -13.70 18.64
C TRP A 57 -4.53 -13.76 18.64
N GLY A 58 -3.93 -13.47 19.80
CA GLY A 58 -2.47 -13.43 19.99
C GLY A 58 -1.88 -12.05 19.75
N GLU A 59 -2.55 -11.01 20.24
CA GLU A 59 -2.07 -9.62 20.23
C GLU A 59 -1.85 -9.03 18.82
N ARG A 60 -2.57 -9.55 17.81
CA ARG A 60 -2.50 -8.99 16.46
C ARG A 60 -3.34 -7.73 16.35
N GLU A 61 -2.89 -6.81 15.52
CA GLU A 61 -3.59 -5.56 15.24
C GLU A 61 -4.10 -5.54 13.80
N LEU A 62 -5.35 -5.10 13.62
CA LEU A 62 -5.93 -4.75 12.33
C LEU A 62 -6.30 -3.27 12.36
N VAL A 63 -5.64 -2.47 11.52
CA VAL A 63 -5.79 -1.01 11.51
C VAL A 63 -5.98 -0.46 10.11
N SER A 64 -6.69 0.65 9.98
CA SER A 64 -6.72 1.46 8.76
C SER A 64 -5.93 2.74 8.94
N VAL A 65 -5.38 3.26 7.85
CA VAL A 65 -4.74 4.58 7.80
C VAL A 65 -5.41 5.42 6.73
N ALA A 66 -5.69 6.69 7.05
CA ALA A 66 -6.42 7.59 6.13
C ALA A 66 -5.72 8.94 5.95
N ASN A 67 -4.94 9.40 6.93
CA ASN A 67 -4.35 10.74 6.91
C ASN A 67 -2.82 10.66 7.07
N LEU A 68 -2.11 11.47 6.27
CA LEU A 68 -0.79 11.98 6.63
C LEU A 68 -0.94 13.44 7.08
N THR A 69 -0.38 13.76 8.24
CA THR A 69 -0.25 15.14 8.67
C THR A 69 0.89 15.84 7.91
N ARG A 70 0.89 17.18 7.90
CA ARG A 70 2.01 17.96 7.37
C ARG A 70 3.33 17.56 8.02
N ARG A 71 3.30 17.25 9.32
CA ARG A 71 4.49 16.82 10.06
C ARG A 71 5.01 15.48 9.56
N ASP A 72 4.13 14.50 9.36
CA ASP A 72 4.53 13.18 8.81
C ASP A 72 5.21 13.33 7.44
N GLY A 73 4.72 14.26 6.60
CA GLY A 73 5.36 14.59 5.33
C GLY A 73 6.78 15.15 5.48
N VAL A 74 6.97 16.12 6.39
CA VAL A 74 8.30 16.70 6.67
C VAL A 74 9.27 15.63 7.20
N GLU A 75 8.83 14.86 8.19
CA GLU A 75 9.64 13.78 8.77
C GLU A 75 9.99 12.71 7.74
N PHE A 76 9.06 12.39 6.82
CA PHE A 76 9.33 11.48 5.71
C PHE A 76 10.42 12.02 4.79
N PHE A 77 10.36 13.30 4.38
CA PHE A 77 11.38 13.91 3.52
C PHE A 77 12.77 13.95 4.15
N ASP A 78 12.87 14.03 5.49
CA ASP A 78 14.14 13.94 6.21
C ASP A 78 14.76 12.53 6.18
N VAL A 79 13.95 11.49 5.91
CA VAL A 79 14.37 10.09 5.82
C VAL A 79 14.72 9.69 4.39
N VAL A 80 13.97 10.16 3.39
CA VAL A 80 14.14 9.82 1.95
C VAL A 80 15.60 9.74 1.49
N PRO A 81 16.48 10.75 1.70
CA PRO A 81 17.86 10.71 1.20
C PRO A 81 18.72 9.66 1.91
N LYS A 82 18.35 9.23 3.13
CA LYS A 82 19.12 8.27 3.94
C LYS A 82 18.86 6.82 3.55
N VAL A 83 17.66 6.54 3.02
CA VAL A 83 17.19 5.18 2.70
C VAL A 83 17.25 4.85 1.21
N GLY A 84 17.68 5.80 0.37
CA GLY A 84 17.87 5.58 -1.07
C GLY A 84 16.56 5.36 -1.85
N ILE A 85 15.45 5.97 -1.42
CA ILE A 85 14.18 5.90 -2.16
C ILE A 85 14.36 6.59 -3.51
N ALA A 86 14.17 5.84 -4.60
CA ALA A 86 14.17 6.35 -5.97
C ALA A 86 12.75 6.33 -6.55
N THR A 87 12.21 7.50 -6.86
CA THR A 87 10.92 7.62 -7.55
C THR A 87 11.12 7.43 -9.05
N HIS A 88 10.22 6.68 -9.67
CA HIS A 88 10.15 6.59 -11.14
C HIS A 88 9.08 7.56 -11.61
N THR A 89 9.47 8.54 -12.42
CA THR A 89 8.58 9.58 -12.91
C THR A 89 8.69 9.74 -14.42
N THR A 90 7.57 10.07 -15.05
CA THR A 90 7.51 10.45 -16.47
C THR A 90 7.01 11.88 -16.55
N GLY A 91 7.84 12.78 -17.07
CA GLY A 91 7.50 14.18 -17.25
C GLY A 91 6.62 14.40 -18.48
N TYR A 92 5.55 15.17 -18.32
CA TYR A 92 4.70 15.67 -19.39
C TYR A 92 4.65 17.20 -19.30
N SER A 93 4.70 17.90 -20.43
CA SER A 93 4.37 19.33 -20.41
C SER A 93 2.93 19.52 -19.94
N LEU A 94 2.63 20.65 -19.29
CA LEU A 94 1.26 20.97 -18.87
C LEU A 94 0.27 20.91 -20.05
N THR A 95 0.70 21.33 -21.24
CA THR A 95 -0.07 21.26 -22.49
C THR A 95 -0.45 19.83 -22.92
N ARG A 96 0.25 18.81 -22.43
CA ARG A 96 0.02 17.38 -22.74
C ARG A 96 -0.69 16.64 -21.60
N ALA A 97 -1.33 17.34 -20.66
CA ALA A 97 -2.02 16.72 -19.52
C ALA A 97 -3.06 15.65 -19.92
N ASN A 98 -3.79 15.87 -21.03
CA ASN A 98 -4.77 14.88 -21.51
C ASN A 98 -4.13 13.58 -21.99
N GLU A 99 -2.92 13.66 -22.53
CA GLU A 99 -2.14 12.49 -22.94
C GLU A 99 -1.66 11.72 -21.71
N ALA A 100 -1.11 12.42 -20.70
CA ALA A 100 -0.73 11.81 -19.42
C ALA A 100 -1.88 11.04 -18.76
N LEU A 101 -3.11 11.58 -18.80
CA LEU A 101 -4.32 10.92 -18.29
C LEU A 101 -4.75 9.71 -19.12
N SER A 102 -4.51 9.73 -20.44
CA SER A 102 -4.79 8.59 -21.32
C SER A 102 -3.81 7.45 -21.03
N ASP A 103 -2.53 7.75 -20.92
CA ASP A 103 -1.47 6.78 -20.66
C ASP A 103 -1.63 6.14 -19.28
N LEU A 104 -2.00 6.94 -18.27
CA LEU A 104 -2.34 6.43 -16.94
C LEU A 104 -3.50 5.42 -17.00
N ARG A 105 -4.57 5.75 -17.71
CA ARG A 105 -5.76 4.88 -17.82
C ARG A 105 -5.47 3.57 -18.56
N ARG A 106 -4.57 3.59 -19.53
CA ARG A 106 -4.18 2.40 -20.30
C ARG A 106 -3.06 1.58 -19.65
N GLY A 107 -2.55 2.01 -18.50
CA GLY A 107 -1.42 1.35 -17.82
C GLY A 107 -0.10 1.47 -18.60
N ALA A 108 0.05 2.50 -19.43
CA ALA A 108 1.22 2.70 -20.29
C ALA A 108 2.44 3.30 -19.55
N LEU A 109 2.33 3.52 -18.24
CA LEU A 109 3.37 4.14 -17.42
C LEU A 109 3.62 3.35 -16.13
N GLN A 110 4.89 3.30 -15.73
CA GLN A 110 5.33 2.79 -14.44
C GLN A 110 5.77 3.96 -13.56
N GLY A 111 5.30 4.00 -12.32
CA GLY A 111 5.54 5.13 -11.42
C GLY A 111 4.52 6.26 -11.63
N ALA A 112 4.96 7.51 -11.53
CA ALA A 112 4.08 8.68 -11.54
C ALA A 112 4.26 9.55 -12.80
N ALA A 113 3.14 9.99 -13.39
CA ALA A 113 3.14 11.08 -14.38
C ALA A 113 3.25 12.43 -13.67
N VAL A 114 4.21 13.27 -14.09
CA VAL A 114 4.48 14.58 -13.49
C VAL A 114 4.27 15.66 -14.54
N LEU A 115 3.37 16.61 -14.27
CA LEU A 115 3.19 17.78 -15.13
C LEU A 115 4.28 18.81 -14.82
N VAL A 116 5.02 19.19 -15.86
CA VAL A 116 6.05 20.22 -15.83
C VAL A 116 5.49 21.47 -16.51
N PRO A 117 5.63 22.67 -15.90
CA PRO A 117 5.16 23.92 -16.47
C PRO A 117 5.65 24.18 -17.90
#